data_AF-A0A1G2Y1L7-F1
#
_entry.id   AF-A0A1G2Y1L7-F1
#
_cell.length_a   1.000
_cell.length_b   1.000
_cell.length_c   1.000
_cell.angle_alpha   90.00
_cell.angle_beta   90.00
_cell.angle_gamma   90.00
#
_symmetry.space_group_name_H-M   'P 1'
#
loop_
_entity.id
_entity.type
_entity.pdbx_description
1 polymer ?
#
loop_
_entity_poly.entity_id
_entity_poly.type
_entity_poly.pdbx_seq_one_letter_code
_entity_poly.pdbx_strand_id
1 'polypeptide(L)'
;MARLAGKMKKTEPNKKKIAIIVGVVAVVCVTASAGLYFSFKGKPDDRDGRRGPRFNDGNLPKDVRDQSYDQIQAYKNSNKYKNLSEREKMMYSMMTFRQEADHRVETYFTLPKEKQTAYLDKVIDEMQDNMKKMEQMRSEFPRPERRRDANEPNDPNRIQRMQERQAQRNNPSRMRAMRERGNPEDQAKQRQFRDAMQKRMQQRGIQMPQFGGRGGFGGGGGGRNPGGGR
;
A
#
# COMPACT_ATOMS: atom_id res chain seq x y z
N MET A 1 16.66 73.95 -7.72
CA MET A 1 16.60 72.53 -8.13
C MET A 1 18.01 71.94 -8.09
N ALA A 2 18.43 71.38 -6.95
CA ALA A 2 19.78 70.83 -6.76
C ALA A 2 19.74 69.28 -6.84
N ARG A 3 20.51 68.69 -7.75
CA ARG A 3 20.62 67.23 -7.93
C ARG A 3 21.77 66.70 -7.05
N LEU A 4 21.43 65.97 -5.99
CA LEU A 4 22.38 65.18 -5.19
C LEU A 4 22.60 63.82 -5.84
N ALA A 5 23.58 63.73 -6.75
CA ALA A 5 24.03 62.47 -7.33
C ALA A 5 25.17 61.88 -6.48
N GLY A 6 24.82 61.18 -5.40
CA GLY A 6 25.76 60.41 -4.60
C GLY A 6 26.22 59.16 -5.34
N LYS A 7 27.48 59.13 -5.78
CA LYS A 7 28.11 57.94 -6.37
C LYS A 7 28.30 56.87 -5.28
N MET A 8 27.46 55.83 -5.29
CA MET A 8 27.67 54.64 -4.48
C MET A 8 28.96 53.93 -4.91
N LYS A 9 29.96 53.89 -4.02
CA LYS A 9 31.18 53.11 -4.21
C LYS A 9 30.81 51.63 -4.22
N LYS A 10 31.06 50.95 -5.34
CA LYS A 10 30.92 49.49 -5.44
C LYS A 10 31.95 48.84 -4.51
N THR A 11 31.48 48.16 -3.47
CA THR A 11 32.31 47.34 -2.59
C THR A 11 32.96 46.22 -3.40
N GLU A 12 34.30 46.22 -3.43
CA GLU A 12 35.05 45.13 -4.06
C GLU A 12 34.79 43.81 -3.31
N PRO A 13 34.45 42.74 -4.02
CA PRO A 13 34.21 41.45 -3.39
C PRO A 13 35.51 40.92 -2.81
N ASN A 14 35.50 40.66 -1.49
CA ASN A 14 36.65 40.11 -0.80
C ASN A 14 36.85 38.64 -1.22
N LYS A 15 37.81 38.40 -2.11
CA LYS A 15 38.11 37.10 -2.72
C LYS A 15 38.29 35.98 -1.67
N LYS A 16 38.77 36.31 -0.47
CA LYS A 16 38.91 35.37 0.65
C LYS A 16 37.56 34.86 1.16
N LYS A 17 36.53 35.72 1.23
CA LYS A 17 35.18 35.31 1.66
C LYS A 17 34.51 34.41 0.61
N ILE A 18 34.72 34.70 -0.67
CA ILE A 18 34.18 33.86 -1.77
C ILE A 18 34.82 32.47 -1.73
N ALA A 19 36.13 32.37 -1.54
CA ALA A 19 36.80 31.07 -1.45
C ALA A 19 36.28 30.20 -0.29
N ILE A 20 36.02 30.81 0.87
CA ILE A 20 35.45 30.11 2.03
C ILE A 20 34.03 29.60 1.73
N ILE A 21 33.18 30.44 1.12
CA ILE A 21 31.80 30.06 0.77
C ILE A 21 31.81 28.88 -0.23
N VAL A 22 32.66 28.93 -1.25
CA VAL A 22 32.78 27.84 -2.23
C VAL A 22 33.25 26.54 -1.57
N GLY A 23 34.22 26.62 -0.65
CA GLY A 23 34.69 25.45 0.11
C GLY A 23 33.60 24.80 0.95
N VAL A 24 32.79 25.60 1.67
CA VAL A 24 31.68 25.09 2.48
C VAL A 24 30.61 24.44 1.61
N VAL A 25 30.24 25.06 0.49
CA VAL A 25 29.26 24.50 -0.44
C VAL A 25 29.73 23.17 -1.03
N ALA A 26 31.01 23.05 -1.39
CA ALA A 26 31.57 21.80 -1.90
C ALA A 26 31.49 20.66 -0.88
N VAL A 27 31.79 20.92 0.40
CA VAL A 27 31.71 19.91 1.48
C VAL A 27 30.26 19.45 1.71
N VAL A 28 29.30 20.38 1.69
CA VAL A 28 27.87 20.06 1.81
C VAL A 28 27.38 19.20 0.62
N CYS A 29 27.81 19.52 -0.60
CA CYS A 29 27.46 18.73 -1.77
C CYS A 29 28.03 17.29 -1.71
N VAL A 30 29.27 17.13 -1.27
CA VAL A 30 29.90 15.79 -1.17
C VAL A 30 29.25 14.94 -0.07
N THR A 31 28.93 15.54 1.08
CA THR A 31 28.27 14.83 2.20
C THR A 31 26.83 14.43 1.87
N ALA A 32 26.06 15.30 1.20
CA ALA A 32 24.72 14.96 0.72
C ALA A 32 24.73 13.83 -0.33
N SER A 33 25.74 13.82 -1.21
CA SER A 33 25.90 12.77 -2.24
C SER A 33 26.26 11.41 -1.64
N ALA A 34 27.13 11.38 -0.64
CA ALA A 34 27.52 10.16 0.05
C ALA A 34 26.36 9.52 0.84
N GLY A 35 25.52 10.35 1.49
CA GLY A 35 24.32 9.88 2.20
C GLY A 35 23.29 9.22 1.29
N LEU A 36 23.10 9.75 0.07
CA LEU A 36 22.26 9.13 -0.95
C LEU A 36 22.86 7.82 -1.45
N TYR A 37 24.17 7.76 -1.72
CA TYR A 37 24.82 6.54 -2.20
C TYR A 37 24.72 5.37 -1.20
N PHE A 38 24.84 5.64 0.11
CA PHE A 38 24.64 4.62 1.15
C PHE A 38 23.17 4.23 1.34
N SER A 39 22.22 5.14 1.11
CA SER A 39 20.77 4.83 1.18
C SER A 39 20.28 3.94 0.04
N PHE A 40 20.98 3.89 -1.10
CA PHE A 40 20.64 3.05 -2.24
C PHE A 40 21.34 1.67 -2.27
N LYS A 41 22.40 1.45 -1.47
CA LYS A 41 23.26 0.26 -1.61
C LYS A 41 23.01 -0.88 -0.60
N GLY A 42 22.00 -0.77 0.26
CA GLY A 42 21.86 -1.73 1.36
C GLY A 42 20.46 -1.91 1.91
N LYS A 43 19.54 -2.45 1.10
CA LYS A 43 18.51 -3.33 1.66
C LYS A 43 18.87 -4.75 1.21
N PRO A 44 19.38 -5.61 2.11
CA PRO A 44 19.52 -7.03 1.79
C PRO A 44 18.12 -7.54 1.41
N ASP A 45 18.03 -8.13 0.23
CA ASP A 45 16.84 -8.85 -0.20
C ASP A 45 16.56 -9.96 0.82
N ASP A 46 15.60 -9.76 1.72
CA ASP A 46 14.99 -10.80 2.57
C ASP A 46 14.20 -11.81 1.72
N ARG A 47 14.77 -12.26 0.59
CA ARG A 47 14.26 -13.31 -0.29
C ARG A 47 14.66 -14.68 0.27
N ASP A 48 14.32 -14.91 1.54
CA ASP A 48 14.35 -16.25 2.14
C ASP A 48 13.26 -17.11 1.49
N GLY A 49 13.61 -17.79 0.39
CA GLY A 49 13.12 -19.10 -0.04
C GLY A 49 11.63 -19.26 -0.42
N ARG A 50 10.76 -18.29 -0.14
CA ARG A 50 9.34 -18.37 -0.51
C ARG A 50 9.17 -17.89 -1.93
N ARG A 51 9.39 -18.79 -2.89
CA ARG A 51 8.84 -18.64 -4.24
C ARG A 51 7.33 -18.45 -4.08
N GLY A 52 6.88 -17.19 -4.16
CA GLY A 52 5.46 -16.89 -4.31
C GLY A 52 4.91 -17.65 -5.52
N PRO A 53 3.57 -17.79 -5.65
CA PRO A 53 3.00 -18.41 -6.83
C PRO A 53 3.60 -17.74 -8.07
N ARG A 54 4.32 -18.53 -8.89
CA ARG A 54 4.84 -18.06 -10.17
C ARG A 54 3.65 -17.99 -11.11
N PHE A 55 2.94 -16.88 -11.06
CA PHE A 55 2.01 -16.55 -12.12
C PHE A 55 2.84 -16.29 -13.38
N ASN A 56 2.42 -16.85 -14.51
CA ASN A 56 3.16 -16.78 -15.77
C ASN A 56 2.93 -15.38 -16.37
N ASP A 57 3.52 -14.37 -15.74
CA ASP A 57 3.20 -12.96 -15.94
C ASP A 57 4.23 -12.31 -16.87
N GLY A 58 4.45 -12.89 -18.05
CA GLY A 58 5.46 -12.42 -19.00
C GLY A 58 5.35 -10.93 -19.36
N ASN A 59 4.15 -10.36 -19.23
CA ASN A 59 3.84 -8.96 -19.54
C ASN A 59 3.88 -8.01 -18.32
N LEU A 60 3.95 -8.54 -17.09
CA LEU A 60 4.05 -7.69 -15.89
C LEU A 60 5.51 -7.33 -15.60
N PRO A 61 5.78 -6.17 -14.97
CA PRO A 61 7.12 -5.84 -14.50
C PRO A 61 7.62 -6.91 -13.53
N LYS A 62 8.87 -7.34 -13.65
CA LYS A 62 9.41 -8.43 -12.81
C LYS A 62 9.54 -8.06 -11.33
N ASP A 63 9.55 -6.77 -11.02
CA ASP A 63 9.81 -6.24 -9.67
C ASP A 63 8.67 -5.34 -9.17
N VAL A 64 7.40 -5.70 -9.43
CA VAL A 64 6.21 -4.91 -9.01
C VAL A 64 6.24 -4.51 -7.53
N ARG A 65 6.80 -5.37 -6.67
CA ARG A 65 6.86 -5.15 -5.22
C ARG A 65 7.87 -4.10 -4.79
N ASP A 66 8.84 -3.79 -5.63
CA ASP A 66 9.91 -2.85 -5.33
C ASP A 66 9.68 -1.51 -6.06
N GLN A 67 8.59 -1.38 -6.82
CA GLN A 67 8.24 -0.16 -7.53
C GLN A 67 7.81 0.95 -6.56
N SER A 68 8.30 2.17 -6.81
CA SER A 68 7.79 3.36 -6.13
C SER A 68 6.39 3.72 -6.62
N TYR A 69 5.66 4.53 -5.85
CA TYR A 69 4.32 5.00 -6.25
C TYR A 69 4.31 5.68 -7.62
N ASP A 70 5.30 6.53 -7.90
CA ASP A 70 5.42 7.22 -9.19
C ASP A 70 5.66 6.24 -10.35
N GLN A 71 6.45 5.19 -10.13
CA GLN A 71 6.66 4.14 -11.12
C GLN A 71 5.38 3.35 -11.38
N ILE A 72 4.59 3.07 -10.34
CA ILE A 72 3.30 2.39 -10.45
C ILE A 72 2.33 3.25 -11.28
N GLN A 73 2.24 4.55 -11.00
CA GLN A 73 1.39 5.47 -11.75
C GLN A 73 1.86 5.63 -13.20
N ALA A 74 3.17 5.80 -13.41
CA ALA A 74 3.75 5.88 -14.75
C ALA A 74 3.46 4.61 -15.56
N TYR A 75 3.57 3.43 -14.94
CA TYR A 75 3.22 2.17 -15.60
C TYR A 75 1.73 2.09 -15.91
N LYS A 76 0.84 2.41 -14.97
CA LYS A 76 -0.62 2.45 -15.19
C LYS A 76 -1.02 3.38 -16.34
N ASN A 77 -0.29 4.46 -16.54
CA ASN A 77 -0.53 5.42 -17.63
C ASN A 77 0.09 4.98 -18.98
N SER A 78 1.01 4.01 -18.96
CA SER A 78 1.73 3.56 -20.15
C SER A 78 0.85 2.74 -21.11
N ASN A 79 1.20 2.74 -22.40
CA ASN A 79 0.55 1.89 -23.41
C ASN A 79 0.70 0.40 -23.08
N LYS A 80 1.79 0.01 -22.39
CA LYS A 80 1.99 -1.37 -21.95
C LYS A 80 0.88 -1.83 -21.00
N TYR A 81 0.53 -1.01 -20.00
CA TYR A 81 -0.56 -1.32 -19.08
C TYR A 81 -1.92 -1.31 -19.77
N LYS A 82 -2.16 -0.36 -20.68
CA LYS A 82 -3.41 -0.30 -21.45
C LYS A 82 -3.66 -1.56 -22.27
N ASN A 83 -2.60 -2.16 -22.80
CA ASN A 83 -2.63 -3.38 -23.60
C ASN A 83 -2.69 -4.68 -22.77
N LEU A 84 -2.62 -4.61 -21.43
CA LEU A 84 -2.79 -5.78 -20.58
C LEU A 84 -4.23 -6.30 -20.64
N SER A 85 -4.40 -7.60 -20.45
CA SER A 85 -5.71 -8.17 -20.18
C SER A 85 -6.26 -7.65 -18.84
N GLU A 86 -7.59 -7.62 -18.69
CA GLU A 86 -8.22 -7.20 -17.42
C GLU A 86 -7.76 -8.03 -16.23
N ARG A 87 -7.49 -9.32 -16.45
CA ARG A 87 -6.90 -10.20 -15.43
C ARG A 87 -5.51 -9.74 -14.99
N GLU A 88 -4.62 -9.42 -15.93
CA GLU A 88 -3.27 -8.92 -15.62
C GLU A 88 -3.33 -7.54 -14.95
N LYS A 89 -4.21 -6.64 -15.39
CA LYS A 89 -4.43 -5.34 -14.73
C LYS A 89 -4.90 -5.50 -13.29
N MET A 90 -5.82 -6.44 -13.04
CA MET A 90 -6.28 -6.78 -11.70
C MET A 90 -5.13 -7.34 -10.85
N MET A 91 -4.35 -8.29 -11.39
CA MET A 91 -3.21 -8.86 -10.67
C MET A 91 -2.16 -7.81 -10.32
N TYR A 92 -1.79 -6.96 -11.28
CA TYR A 92 -0.89 -5.83 -11.05
C TYR A 92 -1.43 -4.93 -9.94
N SER A 93 -2.71 -4.56 -10.00
CA SER A 93 -3.33 -3.69 -9.00
C SER A 93 -3.34 -4.33 -7.60
N MET A 94 -3.54 -5.66 -7.50
CA MET A 94 -3.44 -6.38 -6.23
C MET A 94 -2.01 -6.42 -5.70
N MET A 95 -1.01 -6.58 -6.57
CA MET A 95 0.40 -6.57 -6.17
C MET A 95 0.83 -5.18 -5.69
N THR A 96 0.32 -4.11 -6.32
CA THR A 96 0.67 -2.74 -5.98
C THR A 96 -0.17 -2.11 -4.87
N PHE A 97 -1.28 -2.76 -4.50
CA PHE A 97 -2.28 -2.20 -3.57
C PHE A 97 -1.66 -1.69 -2.27
N ARG A 98 -0.66 -2.41 -1.74
CA ARG A 98 -0.01 -2.02 -0.49
C ARG A 98 0.76 -0.70 -0.63
N GLN A 99 1.54 -0.54 -1.70
CA GLN A 99 2.32 0.69 -1.90
C GLN A 99 1.39 1.89 -2.15
N GLU A 100 0.30 1.69 -2.90
CA GLU A 100 -0.71 2.72 -3.11
C GLU A 100 -1.44 3.09 -1.80
N ALA A 101 -1.73 2.11 -0.95
CA ALA A 101 -2.33 2.36 0.35
C ALA A 101 -1.38 3.14 1.27
N ASP A 102 -0.11 2.77 1.32
CA ASP A 102 0.90 3.46 2.12
C ASP A 102 1.08 4.92 1.65
N HIS A 103 1.13 5.15 0.33
CA HIS A 103 1.18 6.51 -0.23
C HIS A 103 -0.07 7.34 0.11
N ARG A 104 -1.26 6.74 0.10
CA ARG A 104 -2.51 7.44 0.48
C ARG A 104 -2.50 7.89 1.94
N VAL A 105 -2.00 7.03 2.81
CA VAL A 105 -1.83 7.33 4.24
C VAL A 105 -0.87 8.50 4.40
N GLU A 106 0.31 8.43 3.77
CA GLU A 106 1.29 9.51 3.84
C GLU A 106 0.74 10.84 3.32
N THR A 107 0.09 10.82 2.15
CA THR A 107 -0.55 12.01 1.55
C THR A 107 -1.57 12.64 2.51
N TYR A 108 -2.38 11.83 3.19
CA TYR A 108 -3.37 12.34 4.13
C TYR A 108 -2.74 13.11 5.30
N PHE A 109 -1.63 12.61 5.86
CA PHE A 109 -0.96 13.25 7.00
C PHE A 109 -0.09 14.45 6.60
N THR A 110 0.33 14.55 5.34
CA THR A 110 1.07 15.72 4.83
C THR A 110 0.15 16.87 4.42
N LEU A 111 -1.12 16.59 4.11
CA LEU A 111 -2.10 17.62 3.76
C LEU A 111 -2.54 18.47 4.97
N PRO A 112 -2.79 19.78 4.77
CA PRO A 112 -3.44 20.61 5.78
C PRO A 112 -4.80 20.03 6.20
N LYS A 113 -5.16 20.18 7.49
CA LYS A 113 -6.42 19.64 8.06
C LYS A 113 -7.67 20.01 7.26
N GLU A 114 -7.71 21.22 6.69
CA GLU A 114 -8.82 21.71 5.86
C GLU A 114 -9.00 20.90 4.56
N LYS A 115 -7.90 20.35 4.00
CA LYS A 115 -7.91 19.58 2.75
C LYS A 115 -8.07 18.07 2.97
N GLN A 116 -7.93 17.60 4.21
CA GLN A 116 -8.01 16.17 4.54
C GLN A 116 -9.39 15.59 4.22
N THR A 117 -10.47 16.31 4.48
CA THR A 117 -11.84 15.84 4.19
C THR A 117 -12.07 15.64 2.69
N ALA A 118 -11.69 16.63 1.87
CA ALA A 118 -11.81 16.54 0.42
C ALA A 118 -10.93 15.42 -0.17
N TYR A 119 -9.77 15.19 0.43
CA TYR A 119 -8.92 14.06 0.05
C TYR A 119 -9.57 12.71 0.37
N LEU A 120 -10.15 12.55 1.57
CA LEU A 120 -10.89 11.33 1.93
C LEU A 120 -12.07 11.10 0.99
N ASP A 121 -12.79 12.14 0.59
CA ASP A 121 -13.89 12.03 -0.37
C ASP A 121 -13.42 11.48 -1.71
N LYS A 122 -12.34 12.04 -2.26
CA LYS A 122 -11.72 11.55 -3.50
C LYS A 122 -11.31 10.07 -3.38
N VAL A 123 -10.68 9.70 -2.27
CA VAL A 123 -10.24 8.30 -2.03
C VAL A 123 -11.44 7.35 -1.94
N ILE A 124 -12.53 7.79 -1.31
CA ILE A 124 -13.78 7.01 -1.21
C ILE A 124 -14.42 6.84 -2.59
N ASP A 125 -14.46 7.88 -3.42
CA ASP A 125 -15.02 7.81 -4.78
C ASP A 125 -14.23 6.82 -5.63
N GLU A 126 -12.89 6.90 -5.62
CA GLU A 126 -12.02 5.93 -6.29
C GLU A 126 -12.26 4.49 -5.80
N MET A 127 -12.51 4.33 -4.49
CA MET A 127 -12.81 3.02 -3.93
C MET A 127 -14.16 2.49 -4.40
N GLN A 128 -15.19 3.34 -4.46
CA GLN A 128 -16.51 2.96 -4.98
C GLN A 128 -16.44 2.53 -6.44
N ASP A 129 -15.70 3.27 -7.28
CA ASP A 129 -15.54 2.91 -8.68
C ASP A 129 -14.78 1.59 -8.86
N ASN A 130 -13.73 1.38 -8.06
CA ASN A 130 -13.02 0.10 -8.06
C ASN A 130 -13.89 -1.06 -7.57
N MET A 131 -14.75 -0.83 -6.58
CA MET A 131 -15.71 -1.84 -6.11
C MET A 131 -16.72 -2.20 -7.19
N LYS A 132 -17.31 -1.20 -7.89
CA LYS A 132 -18.23 -1.44 -9.00
C LYS A 132 -17.57 -2.23 -10.13
N LYS A 133 -16.34 -1.87 -10.52
CA LYS A 133 -15.56 -2.62 -11.52
C LYS A 133 -15.33 -4.07 -11.08
N MET A 134 -14.97 -4.27 -9.82
CA MET A 134 -14.76 -5.63 -9.28
C MET A 134 -16.07 -6.43 -9.24
N GLU A 135 -17.19 -5.81 -8.92
CA GLU A 135 -18.50 -6.43 -8.94
C GLU A 135 -18.91 -6.83 -10.35
N GLN A 136 -18.72 -5.95 -11.34
CA GLN A 136 -18.96 -6.23 -12.77
C GLN A 136 -18.11 -7.41 -13.27
N MET A 137 -16.80 -7.38 -13.01
CA MET A 137 -15.93 -8.51 -13.35
C MET A 137 -16.41 -9.80 -12.67
N ARG A 138 -16.85 -9.73 -11.41
CA ARG A 138 -17.34 -10.91 -10.69
C ARG A 138 -18.66 -11.45 -11.23
N SER A 139 -19.50 -10.63 -11.86
CA SER A 139 -20.68 -11.10 -12.59
C SER A 139 -20.34 -11.72 -13.94
N GLU A 140 -19.30 -11.23 -14.62
CA GLU A 140 -18.86 -11.73 -15.92
C GLU A 140 -18.05 -13.03 -15.82
N PHE A 141 -17.27 -13.19 -14.75
CA PHE A 141 -16.63 -14.45 -14.43
C PHE A 141 -17.55 -15.25 -13.51
N PRO A 142 -18.28 -16.28 -14.01
CA PRO A 142 -19.04 -17.16 -13.13
C PRO A 142 -18.07 -17.65 -12.07
N ARG A 143 -18.41 -17.41 -10.79
CA ARG A 143 -17.66 -18.00 -9.69
C ARG A 143 -17.54 -19.47 -10.08
N PRO A 144 -16.33 -20.08 -10.05
CA PRO A 144 -16.26 -21.52 -10.17
C PRO A 144 -17.23 -21.99 -9.11
N GLU A 145 -18.33 -22.55 -9.59
CA GLU A 145 -19.35 -23.14 -8.76
C GLU A 145 -18.50 -23.98 -7.84
N ARG A 146 -18.58 -23.73 -6.52
CA ARG A 146 -18.04 -24.71 -5.59
C ARG A 146 -18.94 -25.91 -5.77
N ARG A 147 -18.82 -26.61 -6.91
CA ARG A 147 -19.01 -28.02 -7.01
C ARG A 147 -18.12 -28.51 -5.88
N ARG A 148 -18.76 -28.75 -4.74
CA ARG A 148 -18.61 -30.04 -4.11
C ARG A 148 -18.73 -31.01 -5.28
N ASP A 149 -17.62 -31.29 -5.94
CA ASP A 149 -17.55 -32.43 -6.81
C ASP A 149 -17.88 -33.57 -5.87
N ALA A 150 -19.12 -34.05 -5.95
CA ALA A 150 -19.55 -35.26 -5.27
C ALA A 150 -18.75 -36.48 -5.74
N ASN A 151 -17.87 -36.29 -6.74
CA ASN A 151 -16.98 -37.25 -7.36
C ASN A 151 -15.46 -36.91 -7.21
N GLU A 152 -15.06 -35.90 -6.43
CA GLU A 152 -13.64 -35.74 -6.06
C GLU A 152 -13.30 -36.89 -5.09
N PRO A 153 -12.32 -37.77 -5.39
CA PRO A 153 -11.96 -38.85 -4.48
C PRO A 153 -11.60 -38.25 -3.12
N ASN A 154 -12.17 -38.82 -2.06
CA ASN A 154 -12.06 -38.43 -0.67
C ASN A 154 -10.59 -38.39 -0.24
N ASP A 155 -9.87 -37.31 -0.57
CA ASP A 155 -8.45 -37.15 -0.25
C ASP A 155 -8.34 -36.97 1.28
N PRO A 156 -7.85 -37.98 2.02
CA PRO A 156 -7.81 -37.94 3.48
C PRO A 156 -6.94 -36.78 4.00
N ASN A 157 -6.02 -36.26 3.18
CA ASN A 157 -5.16 -35.12 3.53
C ASN A 157 -5.87 -33.77 3.35
N ARG A 158 -7.09 -33.72 2.81
CA ARG A 158 -7.83 -32.46 2.61
C ARG A 158 -8.30 -31.87 3.93
N ILE A 159 -8.86 -32.70 4.82
CA ILE A 159 -9.32 -32.28 6.15
C ILE A 159 -8.12 -31.84 6.99
N GLN A 160 -7.04 -32.61 6.95
CA GLN A 160 -5.80 -32.27 7.66
C GLN A 160 -5.19 -30.96 7.16
N ARG A 161 -5.11 -30.72 5.85
CA ARG A 161 -4.64 -29.44 5.28
C ARG A 161 -5.56 -28.26 5.61
N MET A 162 -6.87 -28.49 5.73
CA MET A 162 -7.81 -27.44 6.19
C MET A 162 -7.61 -27.10 7.67
N GLN A 163 -7.51 -28.13 8.53
CA GLN A 163 -7.20 -27.94 9.95
C GLN A 163 -5.85 -27.28 10.15
N GLU A 164 -4.82 -27.68 9.41
CA GLU A 164 -3.49 -27.10 9.50
C GLU A 164 -3.48 -25.63 9.07
N ARG A 165 -4.18 -25.27 7.98
CA ARG A 165 -4.36 -23.86 7.58
C ARG A 165 -5.11 -23.06 8.64
N GLN A 166 -6.11 -23.64 9.28
CA GLN A 166 -6.88 -22.98 10.33
C GLN A 166 -6.05 -22.81 11.61
N ALA A 167 -5.28 -23.82 12.00
CA ALA A 167 -4.34 -23.77 13.12
C ALA A 167 -3.23 -22.73 12.87
N GLN A 168 -2.68 -22.67 11.65
CA GLN A 168 -1.70 -21.66 11.27
C GLN A 168 -2.26 -20.23 11.27
N ARG A 169 -3.54 -20.03 10.93
CA ARG A 169 -4.22 -18.73 10.98
C ARG A 169 -4.51 -18.29 12.41
N ASN A 170 -4.88 -19.23 13.27
CA ASN A 170 -5.18 -18.97 14.67
C ASN A 170 -3.92 -18.94 15.56
N ASN A 171 -2.73 -19.21 15.00
CA ASN A 171 -1.50 -19.22 15.77
C ASN A 171 -1.15 -17.79 16.26
N PRO A 172 -1.25 -17.52 17.58
CA PRO A 172 -1.05 -16.18 18.12
C PRO A 172 0.40 -15.69 17.96
N SER A 173 1.39 -16.59 17.92
CA SER A 173 2.80 -16.19 17.71
C SER A 173 3.04 -15.65 16.31
N ARG A 174 2.39 -16.23 15.29
CA ARG A 174 2.45 -15.74 13.91
C ARG A 174 1.74 -14.39 13.76
N MET A 175 0.58 -14.24 14.40
CA MET A 175 -0.16 -12.97 14.42
C MET A 175 0.65 -11.87 15.13
N ARG A 176 1.34 -12.22 16.21
CA ARG A 176 2.24 -11.31 16.94
C ARG A 176 3.46 -10.93 16.10
N ALA A 177 4.15 -11.90 15.52
CA ALA A 177 5.28 -11.63 14.61
C ALA A 177 4.88 -10.78 13.39
N MET A 178 3.65 -10.93 12.88
CA MET A 178 3.14 -10.04 11.83
C MET A 178 2.87 -8.61 12.33
N ARG A 179 2.39 -8.45 13.58
CA ARG A 179 2.22 -7.13 14.21
C ARG A 179 3.54 -6.47 14.57
N GLU A 180 4.58 -7.24 14.88
CA GLU A 180 5.90 -6.72 15.27
C GLU A 180 6.82 -6.45 14.07
N ARG A 181 6.47 -6.92 12.86
CA ARG A 181 7.26 -6.74 11.61
C ARG A 181 7.25 -5.33 10.99
N GLY A 182 6.65 -4.33 11.65
CA GLY A 182 6.57 -2.97 11.11
C GLY A 182 6.72 -1.90 12.18
N ASN A 183 7.12 -0.70 11.77
CA ASN A 183 7.25 0.45 12.66
C ASN A 183 5.88 0.72 13.35
N PRO A 184 5.81 0.79 14.70
CA PRO A 184 4.57 1.04 15.42
C PRO A 184 3.91 2.37 15.02
N GLU A 185 4.70 3.39 14.66
CA GLU A 185 4.18 4.69 14.23
C GLU A 185 3.41 4.59 12.91
N ASP A 186 3.93 3.83 11.93
CA ASP A 186 3.27 3.65 10.64
C ASP A 186 1.97 2.87 10.79
N GLN A 187 1.94 1.89 11.70
CA GLN A 187 0.70 1.19 12.04
C GLN A 187 -0.34 2.11 12.68
N ALA A 188 0.09 3.02 13.55
CA ALA A 188 -0.80 4.00 14.17
C ALA A 188 -1.39 4.95 13.11
N LYS A 189 -0.55 5.46 12.18
CA LYS A 189 -1.00 6.28 11.04
C LYS A 189 -2.02 5.54 10.17
N GLN A 190 -1.73 4.29 9.82
CA GLN A 190 -2.66 3.46 9.03
C GLN A 190 -4.01 3.26 9.74
N ARG A 191 -4.01 3.04 11.07
CA ARG A 191 -5.25 2.92 11.85
C ARG A 191 -6.03 4.22 11.86
N GLN A 192 -5.38 5.33 12.17
CA GLN A 192 -6.01 6.66 12.17
C GLN A 192 -6.60 7.01 10.80
N PHE A 193 -5.87 6.74 9.71
CA PHE A 193 -6.37 6.94 8.35
C PHE A 193 -7.59 6.07 8.06
N ARG A 194 -7.57 4.80 8.47
CA ARG A 194 -8.71 3.88 8.31
C ARG A 194 -9.92 4.35 9.11
N ASP A 195 -9.74 4.77 10.35
CA ASP A 195 -10.82 5.26 11.20
C ASP A 195 -11.44 6.54 10.62
N ALA A 196 -10.61 7.46 10.13
CA ALA A 196 -11.05 8.68 9.46
C ALA A 196 -11.83 8.37 8.16
N MET A 197 -11.33 7.44 7.35
CA MET A 197 -12.02 6.96 6.14
C MET A 197 -13.37 6.33 6.50
N GLN A 198 -13.42 5.42 7.48
CA GLN A 198 -14.65 4.77 7.92
C GLN A 198 -15.68 5.78 8.41
N LYS A 199 -15.26 6.74 9.25
CA LYS A 199 -16.13 7.81 9.73
C LYS A 199 -16.66 8.66 8.56
N ARG A 200 -15.81 9.00 7.60
CA ARG A 200 -16.23 9.78 6.42
C ARG A 200 -17.20 9.01 5.53
N MET A 201 -16.99 7.71 5.33
CA MET A 201 -17.95 6.86 4.61
C MET A 201 -19.30 6.79 5.31
N GLN A 202 -19.32 6.65 6.64
CA GLN A 202 -20.55 6.67 7.43
C GLN A 202 -21.28 8.00 7.29
N GLN A 203 -20.57 9.13 7.32
CA GLN A 203 -21.16 10.47 7.08
C GLN A 203 -21.78 10.58 5.69
N ARG A 204 -21.22 9.89 4.68
CA ARG A 204 -21.76 9.82 3.32
C ARG A 204 -22.85 8.77 3.14
N GLY A 205 -23.24 8.05 4.19
CA GLY A 205 -24.22 6.95 4.10
C GLY A 205 -23.72 5.73 3.32
N ILE A 206 -22.41 5.63 3.08
CA ILE A 206 -21.82 4.51 2.34
C ILE A 206 -21.52 3.41 3.35
N GLN A 207 -22.28 2.31 3.27
CA GLN A 207 -21.95 1.11 4.03
C GLN A 207 -20.71 0.46 3.41
N MET A 208 -19.65 0.28 4.21
CA MET A 208 -18.53 -0.54 3.77
C MET A 208 -19.05 -1.94 3.45
N PRO A 209 -18.71 -2.53 2.29
CA PRO A 209 -18.95 -3.95 2.08
C PRO A 209 -18.28 -4.69 3.23
N GLN A 210 -19.02 -5.55 3.92
CA GLN A 210 -18.41 -6.50 4.84
C GLN A 210 -17.48 -7.39 4.03
N PHE A 211 -16.21 -7.02 3.96
CA PHE A 211 -15.12 -7.82 3.41
C PHE A 211 -14.90 -9.01 4.35
N GLY A 212 -15.81 -9.97 4.23
CA GLY A 212 -16.04 -11.02 5.21
C GLY A 212 -17.47 -11.49 5.14
N GLY A 213 -17.90 -11.96 3.97
CA GLY A 213 -19.24 -12.54 3.81
C GLY A 213 -19.52 -13.54 4.93
N ARG A 214 -20.71 -13.42 5.55
CA ARG A 214 -21.35 -14.35 6.50
C ARG A 214 -20.44 -15.51 6.95
N GLY A 215 -19.42 -15.22 7.75
CA GLY A 215 -18.48 -16.23 8.25
C GLY A 215 -16.97 -15.92 8.25
N GLY A 216 -16.51 -14.68 8.05
CA GLY A 216 -15.05 -14.47 8.03
C GLY A 216 -14.57 -13.05 8.25
N PHE A 217 -14.53 -12.63 9.52
CA PHE A 217 -13.48 -11.83 10.19
C PHE A 217 -14.12 -11.25 11.45
N GLY A 218 -13.86 -11.86 12.62
CA GLY A 218 -14.27 -11.29 13.92
C GLY A 218 -15.36 -12.03 14.70
N GLY A 219 -15.59 -13.33 14.46
CA GLY A 219 -16.55 -14.14 15.21
C GLY A 219 -15.91 -15.14 16.16
N GLY A 220 -15.00 -14.68 17.02
CA GLY A 220 -14.71 -15.40 18.26
C GLY A 220 -15.90 -15.25 19.19
N GLY A 221 -16.88 -16.14 19.07
CA GLY A 221 -18.09 -16.14 19.88
C GLY A 221 -18.53 -17.57 20.10
N GLY A 222 -18.05 -18.16 21.20
CA GLY A 222 -18.41 -19.49 21.61
C GLY A 222 -19.91 -19.62 21.84
N GLY A 223 -20.60 -20.24 20.90
CA GLY A 223 -21.88 -20.90 21.16
C GLY A 223 -21.60 -22.31 21.67
N ARG A 224 -21.18 -22.43 22.93
CA ARG A 224 -21.49 -23.63 23.70
C ARG A 224 -23.00 -23.78 23.59
N ASN A 225 -23.46 -24.90 23.05
CA ASN A 225 -24.82 -25.36 23.27
C ASN A 225 -24.75 -26.41 24.39
N PRO A 226 -24.91 -26.05 25.68
CA PRO A 226 -25.22 -27.02 26.71
C PRO A 226 -26.73 -26.95 26.94
N GLY A 227 -27.51 -27.68 26.15
CA GLY A 227 -28.97 -27.57 26.25
C GLY A 227 -29.70 -28.52 25.34
N GLY A 228 -29.70 -29.80 25.69
CA GLY A 228 -30.49 -30.81 25.00
C GLY A 228 -30.62 -32.09 25.81
N GLY A 229 -30.79 -31.96 27.12
CA GLY A 229 -31.27 -33.04 27.97
C GLY A 229 -32.76 -32.88 28.16
N ARG A 230 -33.53 -33.74 27.48
CA ARG A 230 -34.65 -34.55 27.97
C ARG A 230 -35.32 -35.22 26.77
#